data_AF-A0A520XCX0-F1
#
_entry.id   AF-A0A520XCX0-F1
#
_cell.length_a   1.000
_cell.length_b   1.000
_cell.length_c   1.000
_cell.angle_alpha   90.00
_cell.angle_beta   90.00
_cell.angle_gamma   90.00
#
_symmetry.space_group_name_H-M   'P 1'
#
loop_
_entity.id
_entity.type
_entity.pdbx_description
1 polymer ?
#
loop_
_entity_poly.entity_id
_entity_poly.type
_entity_poly.pdbx_seq_one_letter_code
_entity_poly.pdbx_strand_id
1 'polypeptide(L)'
;MENKTAVIFDTETTGFTQPVLIEAAGIIINGNPLNEQDDTFVKRYNPGKPISFGAMAIHNILDCELKDCPPASEFKLPDNTAYIIGHNIDYDWQVIGKPQVKRIDTLAMAKKIWQGFDSYNLSALTYALTEPERRPEVRKILVDRHNALTDAKLCLDILRLILKEKPELTSWGSIWKFSEEARIPDTMPFGKHKGMPIKDVPKDYKEWLKGQPDIDEYLLKALVS
;
A
#
# COMPACT_ATOMS: atom_id res chain seq x y z
N MET A 1 13.83 19.84 -17.59
CA MET A 1 13.01 18.62 -17.44
C MET A 1 12.51 18.66 -16.01
N GLU A 2 11.21 18.67 -15.78
CA GLU A 2 10.69 18.56 -14.40
C GLU A 2 11.21 17.26 -13.79
N ASN A 3 11.80 17.37 -12.60
CA ASN A 3 12.22 16.21 -11.84
C ASN A 3 10.96 15.41 -11.49
N LYS A 4 10.90 14.17 -11.96
CA LYS A 4 9.79 13.26 -11.67
C LYS A 4 9.87 12.83 -10.21
N THR A 5 8.77 12.99 -9.49
CA THR A 5 8.69 12.75 -8.05
C THR A 5 8.15 11.36 -7.74
N ALA A 6 8.67 10.74 -6.70
CA ALA A 6 8.11 9.53 -6.10
C ALA A 6 7.55 9.89 -4.72
N VAL A 7 6.37 9.39 -4.38
CA VAL A 7 5.67 9.71 -3.13
C VAL A 7 5.31 8.43 -2.41
N ILE A 8 5.79 8.26 -1.18
CA ILE A 8 5.20 7.27 -0.28
C ILE A 8 3.86 7.83 0.16
N PHE A 9 2.79 7.05 0.03
CA PHE A 9 1.43 7.55 0.10
C PHE A 9 0.53 6.59 0.88
N ASP A 10 -0.32 7.18 1.72
CA ASP A 10 -1.29 6.46 2.54
C ASP A 10 -2.54 7.32 2.74
N THR A 11 -3.70 6.69 2.86
CA THR A 11 -5.00 7.36 3.03
C THR A 11 -5.81 6.77 4.18
N GLU A 12 -6.46 7.68 4.91
CA GLU A 12 -7.60 7.32 5.75
C GLU A 12 -8.90 7.60 5.01
N THR A 13 -9.91 6.76 5.26
CA THR A 13 -11.18 6.80 4.51
C THR A 13 -12.38 6.60 5.41
N THR A 14 -13.58 6.89 4.89
CA THR A 14 -14.85 6.64 5.58
C THR A 14 -15.11 5.16 5.92
N GLY A 15 -14.33 4.21 5.37
CA GLY A 15 -14.50 2.76 5.52
C GLY A 15 -14.55 2.03 4.17
N PHE A 16 -14.66 0.70 4.19
CA PHE A 16 -14.45 -0.15 2.99
C PHE A 16 -15.57 -0.11 1.94
N THR A 17 -16.79 0.30 2.30
CA THR A 17 -17.91 0.35 1.34
C THR A 17 -18.00 1.74 0.72
N GLN A 18 -17.70 1.84 -0.57
CA GLN A 18 -17.61 3.10 -1.32
C GLN A 18 -16.71 4.11 -0.59
N PRO A 19 -15.43 3.80 -0.32
CA PRO A 19 -14.56 4.64 0.48
C PRO A 19 -14.46 6.06 -0.09
N VAL A 20 -14.50 7.07 0.78
CA VAL A 20 -14.18 8.46 0.44
C VAL A 20 -13.01 8.91 1.32
N LEU A 21 -12.07 9.63 0.73
CA LEU A 21 -10.88 10.17 1.39
C LEU A 21 -11.26 11.10 2.55
N ILE A 22 -10.61 10.92 3.70
CA ILE A 22 -10.71 11.84 4.84
C ILE A 22 -9.36 12.39 5.28
N GLU A 23 -8.27 11.67 5.04
CA GLU A 23 -6.91 12.14 5.26
C GLU A 23 -6.00 11.55 4.18
N ALA A 24 -5.15 12.38 3.59
CA ALA A 24 -4.07 11.93 2.73
C ALA A 24 -2.75 12.36 3.34
N ALA A 25 -1.82 11.41 3.46
CA ALA A 25 -0.47 11.69 3.87
C ALA A 25 0.53 11.19 2.85
N GLY A 26 1.66 11.88 2.75
CA GLY A 26 2.75 11.39 1.94
C GLY A 26 4.11 11.94 2.29
N ILE A 27 5.12 11.21 1.85
CA ILE A 27 6.54 11.54 1.96
C ILE A 27 7.07 11.69 0.54
N ILE A 28 7.50 12.89 0.19
CA ILE A 28 8.10 13.20 -1.10
C ILE A 28 9.53 12.71 -1.09
N ILE A 29 9.86 11.77 -1.99
CA ILE A 29 11.20 11.19 -2.06
C ILE A 29 12.10 12.06 -2.94
N ASN A 30 13.05 12.71 -2.29
CA ASN A 30 14.09 13.50 -2.92
C ASN A 30 15.34 12.64 -3.13
N GLY A 31 15.58 12.25 -4.39
CA GLY A 31 16.72 11.41 -4.75
C GLY A 31 16.55 9.94 -4.34
N ASN A 32 17.45 9.41 -3.51
CA ASN A 32 17.45 8.00 -3.11
C ASN A 32 16.58 7.79 -1.86
N PRO A 33 15.60 6.85 -1.86
CA PRO A 33 14.75 6.56 -0.70
C PRO A 33 15.51 6.07 0.55
N LEU A 34 16.76 5.61 0.42
CA LEU A 34 17.61 5.24 1.54
C LEU A 34 18.13 6.44 2.34
N ASN A 35 18.10 7.65 1.77
CA ASN A 35 18.49 8.88 2.46
C ASN A 35 17.36 9.37 3.38
N GLU A 36 17.67 10.27 4.30
CA GLU A 36 16.68 11.01 5.10
C GLU A 36 15.70 11.77 4.21
N GLN A 37 14.43 11.79 4.61
CA GLN A 37 13.33 12.40 3.87
C GLN A 37 12.50 13.24 4.84
N ASP A 38 12.51 14.56 4.64
CA ASP A 38 11.85 15.52 5.53
C ASP A 38 10.62 16.18 4.89
N ASP A 39 10.50 16.07 3.57
CA ASP A 39 9.40 16.67 2.82
C ASP A 39 8.16 15.77 2.93
N THR A 40 7.20 16.20 3.75
CA THR A 40 5.98 15.47 4.06
C THR A 40 4.76 16.36 3.97
N PHE A 41 3.62 15.77 3.65
CA PHE A 41 2.33 16.43 3.74
C PHE A 41 1.33 15.55 4.48
N VAL A 42 0.43 16.20 5.20
CA VAL A 42 -0.77 15.58 5.78
C VAL A 42 -1.91 16.57 5.59
N LYS A 43 -3.00 16.12 4.97
CA LYS A 43 -4.16 16.98 4.74
C LYS A 43 -5.44 16.20 4.94
N ARG A 44 -6.36 16.80 5.70
CA ARG A 44 -7.70 16.27 5.95
C ARG A 44 -8.72 16.85 4.98
N TYR A 45 -9.76 16.07 4.73
CA TYR A 45 -10.81 16.35 3.75
C TYR A 45 -12.19 16.07 4.32
N ASN A 46 -13.16 16.88 3.92
CA ASN A 46 -14.56 16.62 4.18
C ASN A 46 -15.06 15.56 3.17
N PRO A 47 -15.49 14.37 3.63
CA PRO A 47 -15.94 13.30 2.75
C PRO A 47 -17.36 13.51 2.21
N GLY A 48 -18.11 14.51 2.68
CA GLY A 48 -19.50 14.75 2.30
C GLY A 48 -20.50 13.69 2.77
N LYS A 49 -20.06 12.73 3.61
CA LYS A 49 -20.87 11.66 4.18
C LYS A 49 -20.29 11.18 5.53
N PRO A 50 -21.06 10.47 6.37
CA PRO A 50 -20.56 9.96 7.64
C PRO A 50 -19.41 8.94 7.48
N ILE A 51 -18.47 8.95 8.43
CA ILE A 51 -17.46 7.88 8.59
C ILE A 51 -18.11 6.69 9.29
N SER A 52 -17.77 5.46 8.88
CA SER A 52 -18.20 4.25 9.59
C SER A 52 -17.51 4.13 10.95
N PHE A 53 -18.20 3.64 11.98
CA PHE A 53 -17.59 3.43 13.30
C PHE A 53 -16.39 2.48 13.28
N GLY A 54 -16.37 1.50 12.37
CA GLY A 54 -15.21 0.62 12.17
C GLY A 54 -13.98 1.37 11.67
N ALA A 55 -14.14 2.31 10.73
CA ALA A 55 -13.04 3.16 10.29
C ALA A 55 -12.60 4.11 11.41
N MET A 56 -13.55 4.78 12.09
CA MET A 56 -13.24 5.64 13.25
C MET A 56 -12.41 4.91 14.32
N ALA A 57 -12.72 3.64 14.61
CA ALA A 57 -11.98 2.85 15.59
C ALA A 57 -10.53 2.52 15.16
N ILE A 58 -10.26 2.54 13.86
CA ILE A 58 -8.91 2.31 13.30
C ILE A 58 -8.10 3.60 13.34
N HIS A 59 -8.60 4.67 12.70
CA HIS A 59 -7.82 5.88 12.46
C HIS A 59 -8.08 7.01 13.47
N ASN A 60 -9.12 6.90 14.31
CA ASN A 60 -9.48 7.86 15.37
C ASN A 60 -9.72 9.31 14.89
N ILE A 61 -10.21 9.47 13.65
CA ILE A 61 -10.63 10.77 13.08
C ILE A 61 -12.16 10.85 13.18
N LEU A 62 -12.65 11.95 13.73
CA LEU A 62 -14.07 12.16 13.99
C LEU A 62 -14.71 13.03 12.90
N ASP A 63 -16.00 12.79 12.61
CA ASP A 63 -16.76 13.56 11.61
C ASP A 63 -16.73 15.08 11.90
N CYS A 64 -16.76 15.46 13.18
CA CYS A 64 -16.76 16.86 13.59
C CYS A 64 -15.45 17.60 13.28
N GLU A 65 -14.32 16.88 13.19
CA GLU A 65 -13.01 17.44 12.83
C GLU A 65 -12.90 17.75 11.33
N LEU A 66 -13.76 17.16 10.51
CA LEU A 66 -13.69 17.23 9.04
C LEU A 66 -14.68 18.22 8.43
N LYS A 67 -15.60 18.77 9.23
CA LYS A 67 -16.72 19.60 8.74
C LYS A 67 -16.24 20.80 7.92
N ASP A 68 -15.20 21.47 8.39
CA ASP A 68 -14.67 22.70 7.77
C ASP A 68 -13.45 22.44 6.87
N CYS A 69 -13.10 21.16 6.65
CA CYS A 69 -12.05 20.77 5.70
C CYS A 69 -12.52 20.93 4.24
N PRO A 70 -11.59 21.12 3.29
CA PRO A 70 -11.92 21.10 1.87
C PRO A 70 -12.54 19.77 1.46
N PRO A 71 -13.45 19.73 0.47
CA PRO A 71 -14.04 18.49 0.00
C PRO A 71 -12.99 17.52 -0.54
N ALA A 72 -13.20 16.22 -0.34
CA ALA A 72 -12.31 15.15 -0.80
C ALA A 72 -11.97 15.23 -2.30
N SER A 73 -12.89 15.74 -3.11
CA SER A 73 -12.69 15.94 -4.56
C SER A 73 -11.61 16.97 -4.91
N GLU A 74 -11.17 17.81 -3.97
CA GLU A 74 -10.09 18.77 -4.18
C GLU A 74 -8.70 18.16 -3.99
N PHE A 75 -8.60 16.91 -3.51
CA PHE A 75 -7.30 16.25 -3.38
C PHE A 75 -6.60 16.15 -4.74
N LYS A 76 -5.29 16.46 -4.73
CA LYS A 76 -4.38 16.23 -5.84
C LYS A 76 -3.06 15.72 -5.29
N LEU A 77 -2.47 14.77 -6.00
CA LEU A 77 -1.07 14.42 -5.77
C LEU A 77 -0.18 15.65 -6.08
N PRO A 78 1.01 15.73 -5.47
CA PRO A 78 2.00 16.73 -5.86
C PRO A 78 2.24 16.70 -7.37
N ASP A 79 2.45 17.88 -7.97
CA ASP A 79 2.72 17.99 -9.40
C ASP A 79 3.94 17.12 -9.77
N ASN A 80 3.92 16.55 -10.98
CA ASN A 80 4.98 15.69 -11.50
C ASN A 80 5.22 14.38 -10.73
N THR A 81 4.26 13.92 -9.91
CA THR A 81 4.32 12.59 -9.29
C THR A 81 4.29 11.51 -10.37
N ALA A 82 5.40 10.78 -10.52
CA ALA A 82 5.53 9.68 -11.46
C ALA A 82 5.28 8.31 -10.81
N TYR A 83 5.54 8.20 -9.51
CA TYR A 83 5.35 6.98 -8.73
C TYR A 83 4.64 7.29 -7.42
N ILE A 84 3.61 6.52 -7.10
CA ILE A 84 3.10 6.39 -5.74
C ILE A 84 3.49 5.03 -5.19
N ILE A 85 3.89 5.01 -3.93
CA ILE A 85 4.35 3.82 -3.23
C ILE A 85 3.54 3.68 -1.96
N GLY A 86 3.01 2.50 -1.71
CA GLY A 86 2.25 2.22 -0.50
C GLY A 86 2.30 0.75 -0.14
N HIS A 87 1.52 0.37 0.85
CA HIS A 87 1.39 -1.00 1.31
C HIS A 87 -0.04 -1.44 1.08
N ASN A 88 -0.28 -2.20 0.00
CA ASN A 88 -1.60 -2.35 -0.65
C ASN A 88 -2.07 -1.08 -1.42
N ILE A 89 -1.13 -0.41 -2.10
CA ILE A 89 -1.30 0.91 -2.75
C ILE A 89 -2.47 1.04 -3.73
N ASP A 90 -3.01 -0.08 -4.23
CA ASP A 90 -4.16 -0.05 -5.15
C ASP A 90 -5.42 0.46 -4.47
N TYR A 91 -5.55 0.25 -3.15
CA TYR A 91 -6.64 0.82 -2.37
C TYR A 91 -6.59 2.34 -2.38
N ASP A 92 -5.47 2.93 -1.95
CA ASP A 92 -5.29 4.39 -1.90
C ASP A 92 -5.41 5.02 -3.29
N TRP A 93 -4.85 4.37 -4.31
CA TRP A 93 -4.97 4.78 -5.71
C TRP A 93 -6.42 4.84 -6.19
N GLN A 94 -7.26 3.87 -5.79
CA GLN A 94 -8.69 3.88 -6.10
C GLN A 94 -9.42 5.01 -5.39
N VAL A 95 -9.12 5.23 -4.10
CA VAL A 95 -9.72 6.28 -3.25
C VAL A 95 -9.50 7.67 -3.85
N ILE A 96 -8.30 7.94 -4.37
CA ILE A 96 -7.95 9.25 -4.95
C ILE A 96 -8.35 9.39 -6.44
N GLY A 97 -9.19 8.50 -6.96
CA GLY A 97 -9.76 8.64 -8.30
C GLY A 97 -8.90 8.10 -9.45
N LYS A 98 -8.01 7.13 -9.17
CA LYS A 98 -7.23 6.40 -10.17
C LYS A 98 -6.38 7.30 -11.11
N PRO A 99 -5.57 8.23 -10.57
CA PRO A 99 -4.72 9.08 -11.39
C PRO A 99 -3.75 8.26 -12.24
N GLN A 100 -3.33 8.83 -13.38
CA GLN A 100 -2.35 8.23 -14.28
C GLN A 100 -0.94 8.30 -13.66
N VAL A 101 -0.64 7.35 -12.78
CA VAL A 101 0.62 7.27 -12.02
C VAL A 101 1.05 5.82 -11.88
N LYS A 102 2.36 5.57 -11.84
CA LYS A 102 2.86 4.21 -11.59
C LYS A 102 2.72 3.87 -10.11
N ARG A 103 2.32 2.64 -9.83
CA ARG A 103 2.04 2.14 -8.48
C ARG A 103 3.13 1.16 -8.07
N ILE A 104 3.68 1.33 -6.88
CA ILE A 104 4.65 0.40 -6.27
C ILE A 104 4.03 -0.10 -4.97
N ASP A 105 3.82 -1.41 -4.89
CA ASP A 105 3.22 -2.06 -3.73
C ASP A 105 4.28 -2.81 -2.92
N THR A 106 4.55 -2.30 -1.71
CA THR A 106 5.46 -2.93 -0.77
C THR A 106 4.88 -4.22 -0.17
N LEU A 107 3.55 -4.39 -0.11
CA LEU A 107 2.91 -5.63 0.36
C LEU A 107 3.22 -6.79 -0.60
N ALA A 108 3.04 -6.56 -1.90
CA ALA A 108 3.33 -7.55 -2.93
C ALA A 108 4.83 -7.91 -2.94
N MET A 109 5.68 -6.88 -2.94
CA MET A 109 7.14 -7.06 -2.88
C MET A 109 7.58 -7.84 -1.63
N ALA A 110 7.01 -7.52 -0.47
CA ALA A 110 7.34 -8.20 0.79
C ALA A 110 6.95 -9.69 0.76
N LYS A 111 5.75 -10.04 0.27
CA LYS A 111 5.33 -11.44 0.11
C LYS A 111 6.23 -12.24 -0.81
N LYS A 112 6.81 -11.58 -1.82
CA LYS A 112 7.74 -12.22 -2.77
C LYS A 112 9.10 -12.49 -2.14
N ILE A 113 9.59 -11.56 -1.31
CA ILE A 113 10.93 -11.62 -0.69
C ILE A 113 10.94 -12.51 0.55
N TRP A 114 10.04 -12.23 1.49
CA TRP A 114 9.95 -12.96 2.75
C TRP A 114 8.76 -13.90 2.68
N GLN A 115 9.00 -15.20 2.80
CA GLN A 115 7.97 -16.23 2.80
C GLN A 115 7.80 -16.83 4.20
N GLY A 116 6.59 -17.28 4.53
CA GLY A 116 6.32 -18.01 5.77
C GLY A 116 5.79 -17.16 6.95
N PHE A 117 5.64 -15.84 6.80
CA PHE A 117 4.90 -15.06 7.79
C PHE A 117 3.40 -15.36 7.75
N ASP A 118 2.76 -15.33 8.91
CA ASP A 118 1.33 -15.55 9.10
C ASP A 118 0.48 -14.34 8.70
N SER A 119 1.06 -13.14 8.72
CA SER A 119 0.47 -11.90 8.24
C SER A 119 1.53 -11.01 7.58
N TYR A 120 1.11 -10.29 6.54
CA TYR A 120 1.92 -9.28 5.85
C TYR A 120 1.32 -7.88 5.98
N ASN A 121 0.31 -7.66 6.83
CA ASN A 121 -0.16 -6.30 7.07
C ASN A 121 1.00 -5.45 7.62
N LEU A 122 0.90 -4.13 7.43
CA LEU A 122 2.00 -3.20 7.68
C LEU A 122 2.61 -3.40 9.08
N SER A 123 1.76 -3.45 10.11
CA SER A 123 2.18 -3.66 11.51
C SER A 123 2.89 -4.99 11.75
N ALA A 124 2.31 -6.07 11.25
CA ALA A 124 2.87 -7.41 11.40
C ALA A 124 4.24 -7.50 10.72
N LEU A 125 4.35 -6.92 9.52
CA LEU A 125 5.59 -6.88 8.77
C LEU A 125 6.64 -6.00 9.46
N THR A 126 6.25 -4.84 10.02
CA THR A 126 7.15 -4.02 10.85
C THR A 126 7.70 -4.82 12.03
N TYR A 127 6.87 -5.58 12.75
CA TYR A 127 7.35 -6.44 13.84
C TYR A 127 8.24 -7.59 13.36
N ALA A 128 7.88 -8.22 12.25
CA ALA A 128 8.58 -9.39 11.71
C ALA A 128 9.99 -9.02 11.24
N LEU A 129 10.15 -7.84 10.62
CA LEU A 129 11.43 -7.37 10.08
C LEU A 129 12.25 -6.55 11.09
N THR A 130 11.72 -6.29 12.28
CA THR A 130 12.44 -5.61 13.35
C THR A 130 13.12 -6.62 14.28
N GLU A 131 14.42 -6.39 14.54
CA GLU A 131 15.21 -7.04 15.58
C GLU A 131 14.42 -7.16 16.90
N PRO A 132 14.35 -8.35 17.55
CA PRO A 132 13.51 -8.58 18.73
C PRO A 132 13.66 -7.53 19.85
N GLU A 133 14.87 -7.03 20.07
CA GLU A 133 15.24 -6.07 21.10
C GLU A 133 14.65 -4.68 20.85
N ARG A 134 14.37 -4.34 19.59
CA ARG A 134 13.79 -3.06 19.17
C ARG A 134 12.27 -3.08 19.10
N ARG A 135 11.62 -4.25 19.22
CA ARG A 135 10.15 -4.38 19.20
C ARG A 135 9.43 -3.53 20.25
N PRO A 136 9.96 -3.29 21.48
CA PRO A 136 9.33 -2.38 22.43
C PRO A 136 9.24 -0.94 21.93
N GLU A 137 10.20 -0.47 21.11
CA GLU A 137 10.18 0.86 20.48
C GLU A 137 9.13 0.91 19.37
N VAL A 138 9.14 -0.11 18.50
CA VAL A 138 8.15 -0.27 17.43
C VAL A 138 6.73 -0.33 18.00
N ARG A 139 6.53 -1.04 19.12
CA ARG A 139 5.21 -1.09 19.78
C ARG A 139 4.70 0.31 20.14
N LYS A 140 5.56 1.21 20.62
CA LYS A 140 5.14 2.58 20.95
C LYS A 140 4.62 3.29 19.70
N ILE A 141 5.39 3.23 18.61
CA ILE A 141 5.00 3.81 17.31
C ILE A 141 3.66 3.25 16.81
N LEU A 142 3.47 1.93 16.91
CA LEU A 142 2.27 1.26 16.40
C LEU A 142 1.04 1.43 17.30
N VAL A 143 1.22 1.68 18.60
CA VAL A 143 0.13 1.96 19.55
C VAL A 143 -0.27 3.43 19.51
N ASP A 144 0.70 4.35 19.39
CA ASP A 144 0.47 5.79 19.23
C ASP A 144 0.03 6.16 17.80
N ARG A 145 -0.36 5.15 17.01
CA ARG A 145 -0.70 5.30 15.61
C ARG A 145 -2.06 6.00 15.48
N HIS A 146 -2.03 7.24 15.02
CA HIS A 146 -3.21 8.11 14.96
C HIS A 146 -3.36 8.86 13.62
N ASN A 147 -2.61 8.51 12.57
CA ASN A 147 -2.70 9.17 11.26
C ASN A 147 -1.98 8.41 10.13
N ALA A 148 -2.39 8.72 8.89
CA ALA A 148 -1.84 8.16 7.65
C ALA A 148 -0.32 8.41 7.49
N LEU A 149 0.24 9.48 8.07
CA LEU A 149 1.67 9.78 7.94
C LEU A 149 2.54 8.75 8.66
N THR A 150 2.05 8.23 9.79
CA THR A 150 2.76 7.17 10.52
C THR A 150 2.85 5.90 9.66
N ASP A 151 1.76 5.54 8.98
CA ASP A 151 1.76 4.40 8.07
C ASP A 151 2.61 4.63 6.83
N ALA A 152 2.61 5.84 6.26
CA ALA A 152 3.54 6.21 5.19
C ALA A 152 5.01 6.08 5.63
N LYS A 153 5.36 6.47 6.86
CA LYS A 153 6.73 6.29 7.40
C LYS A 153 7.12 4.83 7.54
N LEU A 154 6.23 4.00 8.10
CA LEU A 154 6.45 2.56 8.21
C LEU A 154 6.57 1.89 6.84
N CYS A 155 5.77 2.32 5.86
CA CYS A 155 5.87 1.86 4.48
C CYS A 155 7.23 2.23 3.86
N LEU A 156 7.74 3.44 4.10
CA LEU A 156 9.07 3.84 3.66
C LEU A 156 10.17 2.95 4.28
N ASP A 157 10.07 2.64 5.57
CA ASP A 157 11.04 1.77 6.23
C ASP A 157 11.03 0.35 5.65
N ILE A 158 9.85 -0.18 5.33
CA ILE A 158 9.73 -1.48 4.63
C ILE A 158 10.32 -1.40 3.22
N LEU A 159 10.05 -0.33 2.46
CA LEU A 159 10.68 -0.13 1.17
C LEU A 159 12.21 -0.13 1.30
N ARG A 160 12.77 0.57 2.29
CA ARG A 160 14.22 0.61 2.53
C ARG A 160 14.78 -0.78 2.86
N LEU A 161 14.06 -1.59 3.63
CA LEU A 161 14.44 -2.98 3.90
C LEU A 161 14.42 -3.83 2.63
N ILE A 162 13.39 -3.68 1.78
CA ILE A 162 13.31 -4.34 0.48
C ILE A 162 14.52 -3.98 -0.39
N LEU A 163 14.90 -2.70 -0.44
CA LEU A 163 16.05 -2.25 -1.23
C LEU A 163 17.40 -2.72 -0.68
N LYS A 164 17.49 -2.99 0.63
CA LYS A 164 18.68 -3.62 1.24
C LYS A 164 18.76 -5.10 0.88
N GLU A 165 17.64 -5.82 0.88
CA GLU A 165 17.57 -7.23 0.45
C GLU A 165 17.78 -7.40 -1.06
N LYS A 166 17.39 -6.40 -1.86
CA LYS A 166 17.52 -6.39 -3.32
C LYS A 166 18.38 -5.22 -3.80
N PRO A 167 19.71 -5.26 -3.57
CA PRO A 167 20.62 -4.18 -3.94
C PRO A 167 20.68 -3.93 -5.47
N GLU A 168 20.21 -4.88 -6.29
CA GLU A 168 20.07 -4.71 -7.74
C GLU A 168 19.01 -3.67 -8.15
N LEU A 169 18.07 -3.32 -7.26
CA LEU A 169 17.00 -2.36 -7.52
C LEU A 169 17.47 -0.91 -7.35
N THR A 170 18.24 -0.43 -8.33
CA THR A 170 18.96 0.86 -8.27
C THR A 170 18.19 2.07 -8.83
N SER A 171 16.99 1.88 -9.39
CA SER A 171 16.18 2.95 -9.97
C SER A 171 14.69 2.77 -9.71
N TRP A 172 13.91 3.85 -9.72
CA TRP A 172 12.44 3.76 -9.64
C TRP A 172 11.83 2.88 -10.73
N GLY A 173 12.43 2.84 -11.92
CA GLY A 173 12.00 1.94 -13.00
C GLY A 173 12.20 0.47 -12.68
N SER A 174 13.34 0.08 -12.09
CA SER A 174 13.58 -1.31 -11.67
C SER A 174 12.75 -1.69 -10.45
N ILE A 175 12.58 -0.78 -9.49
CA ILE A 175 11.72 -1.00 -8.31
C ILE A 175 10.27 -1.22 -8.76
N TRP A 176 9.77 -0.39 -9.67
CA TRP A 176 8.42 -0.53 -10.22
C TRP A 176 8.23 -1.86 -10.98
N LYS A 177 9.18 -2.25 -11.83
CA LYS A 177 9.12 -3.54 -12.54
C LYS A 177 9.07 -4.71 -11.57
N PHE A 178 9.94 -4.73 -10.57
CA PHE A 178 9.93 -5.77 -9.54
C PHE A 178 8.61 -5.80 -8.76
N SER A 179 8.03 -4.63 -8.46
CA SER A 179 6.71 -4.55 -7.83
C SER A 179 5.60 -5.14 -8.71
N GLU A 180 5.59 -4.84 -10.01
CA GLU A 180 4.64 -5.41 -10.97
C GLU A 180 4.77 -6.93 -11.10
N GLU A 181 6.01 -7.45 -11.09
CA GLU A 181 6.27 -8.89 -11.07
C GLU A 181 5.79 -9.53 -9.75
N ALA A 182 6.05 -8.88 -8.61
CA ALA A 182 5.68 -9.36 -7.29
C ALA A 182 4.16 -9.39 -7.04
N ARG A 183 3.38 -8.58 -7.77
CA ARG A 183 1.92 -8.58 -7.72
C ARG A 183 1.32 -9.85 -8.33
N ILE A 184 2.03 -10.53 -9.23
CA ILE A 184 1.59 -11.80 -9.83
C ILE A 184 1.84 -12.94 -8.81
N PRO A 185 0.79 -13.59 -8.30
CA PRO A 185 0.95 -14.63 -7.28
C PRO A 185 1.59 -15.90 -7.86
N ASP A 186 2.49 -16.54 -7.09
CA ASP A 186 3.06 -17.85 -7.46
C ASP A 186 2.20 -19.03 -6.93
N THR A 187 1.40 -18.76 -5.89
CA THR A 187 0.51 -19.74 -5.25
C THR A 187 -0.91 -19.20 -5.16
N MET A 188 -1.87 -20.11 -5.05
CA MET A 188 -3.29 -19.78 -4.98
C MET A 188 -3.60 -19.00 -3.69
N PRO A 189 -4.04 -17.72 -3.73
CA PRO A 189 -4.20 -16.92 -2.52
C PRO A 189 -5.41 -17.31 -1.67
N PHE A 190 -6.43 -17.97 -2.26
CA PHE A 190 -7.67 -18.32 -1.59
C PHE A 190 -8.34 -19.57 -2.18
N GLY A 191 -9.47 -19.96 -1.58
CA GLY A 191 -10.33 -21.04 -2.07
C GLY A 191 -9.81 -22.44 -1.77
N LYS A 192 -10.38 -23.42 -2.48
CA LYS A 192 -10.11 -24.86 -2.26
C LYS A 192 -8.64 -25.24 -2.39
N HIS A 193 -7.91 -24.54 -3.26
CA HIS A 193 -6.49 -24.81 -3.56
C HIS A 193 -5.53 -23.81 -2.91
N LYS A 194 -5.95 -23.09 -1.85
CA LYS A 194 -5.13 -22.08 -1.18
C LYS A 194 -3.74 -22.63 -0.81
N GLY A 195 -2.69 -21.89 -1.18
CA GLY A 195 -1.28 -22.26 -0.93
C GLY A 195 -0.67 -23.21 -1.98
N MET A 196 -1.46 -23.79 -2.88
CA MET A 196 -0.96 -24.62 -3.98
C MET A 196 -0.24 -23.74 -5.02
N PRO A 197 0.92 -24.15 -5.57
CA PRO A 197 1.54 -23.44 -6.69
C PRO A 197 0.56 -23.31 -7.85
N ILE A 198 0.46 -22.13 -8.46
CA ILE A 198 -0.55 -21.87 -9.50
C ILE A 198 -0.40 -22.84 -10.67
N LYS A 199 0.83 -23.22 -11.04
CA LYS A 199 1.09 -24.25 -12.07
C LYS A 199 0.41 -25.60 -11.79
N ASP A 200 0.27 -25.96 -10.51
CA ASP A 200 -0.24 -27.27 -10.06
C ASP A 200 -1.76 -27.25 -9.81
N VAL A 201 -2.41 -26.09 -9.88
CA VAL A 201 -3.87 -25.95 -9.72
C VAL A 201 -4.59 -26.64 -10.89
N PRO A 202 -5.63 -27.47 -10.64
CA PRO A 202 -6.38 -28.16 -11.67
C PRO A 202 -6.93 -27.24 -12.77
N LYS A 203 -6.85 -27.70 -14.03
CA LYS A 203 -7.23 -26.91 -15.20
C LYS A 203 -8.69 -26.44 -15.16
N ASP A 204 -9.61 -27.33 -14.79
CA ASP A 204 -11.03 -27.02 -14.62
C ASP A 204 -11.27 -25.92 -13.59
N TYR A 205 -10.55 -25.94 -12.47
CA TYR A 205 -10.61 -24.88 -11.46
C TYR A 205 -10.09 -23.55 -11.99
N LYS A 206 -8.98 -23.55 -12.75
CA LYS A 206 -8.45 -22.34 -13.40
C LYS A 206 -9.46 -21.72 -14.37
N GLU A 207 -10.09 -22.53 -15.21
CA GLU A 207 -11.09 -22.05 -16.19
C GLU A 207 -12.34 -21.51 -15.50
N TRP A 208 -12.83 -22.17 -14.45
CA TRP A 208 -13.92 -21.65 -13.62
C TRP A 208 -13.57 -20.30 -12.98
N LEU A 209 -12.36 -20.17 -12.46
CA LEU A 209 -11.91 -18.97 -11.76
C LEU A 209 -11.77 -17.78 -12.72
N LYS A 210 -11.25 -17.99 -13.94
CA LYS A 210 -11.16 -16.97 -15.00
C LYS A 210 -12.53 -16.35 -15.37
N GLY A 211 -13.62 -17.08 -15.18
CA GLY A 211 -14.97 -16.62 -15.48
C GLY A 211 -15.68 -15.85 -14.35
N GLN A 212 -15.03 -15.64 -13.20
CA GLN A 212 -15.65 -14.93 -12.06
C GLN A 212 -15.66 -13.41 -12.28
N PRO A 213 -16.74 -12.70 -11.89
CA PRO A 213 -16.95 -11.29 -12.25
C PRO A 213 -15.99 -10.28 -11.58
N ASP A 214 -15.23 -10.68 -10.55
CA ASP A 214 -14.33 -9.81 -9.80
C ASP A 214 -12.94 -10.42 -9.60
N ILE A 215 -12.48 -11.22 -10.56
CA ILE A 215 -11.14 -11.80 -10.47
C ILE A 215 -10.07 -10.69 -10.51
N ASP A 216 -9.15 -10.74 -9.55
CA ASP A 216 -7.99 -9.85 -9.50
C ASP A 216 -7.15 -9.95 -10.79
N GLU A 217 -6.72 -8.81 -11.33
CA GLU A 217 -6.03 -8.74 -12.61
C GLU A 217 -4.67 -9.46 -12.61
N TYR A 218 -3.98 -9.47 -11.47
CA TYR A 218 -2.68 -10.12 -11.33
C TYR A 218 -2.82 -11.61 -11.14
N LEU A 219 -3.86 -12.05 -10.44
CA LEU A 219 -4.24 -13.44 -10.41
C LEU A 219 -4.63 -13.95 -11.80
N LEU A 220 -5.39 -13.19 -12.57
CA LEU A 220 -5.73 -13.56 -13.96
C LEU A 220 -4.48 -13.74 -14.82
N LYS A 221 -3.49 -12.84 -14.70
CA LYS A 221 -2.17 -12.97 -15.37
C LYS A 221 -1.47 -14.27 -14.98
N ALA A 222 -1.48 -14.65 -13.71
CA ALA A 222 -0.87 -15.90 -13.25
C ALA A 222 -1.57 -17.17 -13.76
N LEU A 223 -2.89 -17.10 -14.01
CA LEU A 223 -3.66 -18.23 -14.54
C LEU A 223 -3.48 -18.47 -16.03
N VAL A 224 -2.93 -17.49 -16.76
CA VAL A 224 -2.69 -17.57 -18.22
C VAL A 224 -1.21 -17.76 -18.58
N SER A 225 -0.29 -17.57 -17.64
CA SER A 225 1.14 -17.89 -17.77
C SER A 225 1.40 -19.39 -17.66
#